data_AF-A0A2L2X625-F1
#
_entry.id   AF-A0A2L2X625-F1
#
_cell.length_a   1.000
_cell.length_b   1.000
_cell.length_c   1.000
_cell.angle_alpha   90.00
_cell.angle_beta   90.00
_cell.angle_gamma   90.00
#
_symmetry.space_group_name_H-M   'P 1'
#
loop_
_entity.id
_entity.type
_entity.pdbx_description
1 polymer ?
#
loop_
_entity_poly.entity_id
_entity_poly.type
_entity_poly.pdbx_seq_one_letter_code
_entity_poly.pdbx_strand_id
1 'polypeptide(L)'
;MKKFLITLFLLTLFSHPALAAWLPKESNQVQLARIEQSIWGFEYSTDSDLERIKRLEESVLGSQNTTGASHAERINILNNVLGFETPETAEKITKKVQDIEGAGIAYPVVDKLEMRVLGKTHSDDNVYTRLERLEKTLYGEKQNGESRV
;
A
#
# COMPACT_ATOMS: atom_id res chain seq x y z
N MET A 1 -45.58 -18.61 30.13
CA MET A 1 -44.22 -18.02 30.26
C MET A 1 -43.12 -18.80 29.51
N LYS A 2 -43.41 -19.85 28.72
CA LYS A 2 -42.39 -20.53 27.88
C LYS A 2 -42.19 -19.89 26.49
N LYS A 3 -43.18 -19.14 25.99
CA LYS A 3 -43.14 -18.48 24.67
C LYS A 3 -42.31 -17.18 24.66
N PHE A 4 -42.12 -16.56 25.83
CA PHE A 4 -41.27 -15.37 26.01
C PHE A 4 -39.78 -15.73 26.21
N LEU A 5 -39.46 -16.97 26.60
CA LEU A 5 -38.07 -17.44 26.70
C LEU A 5 -37.45 -17.76 25.33
N ILE A 6 -38.26 -18.10 24.33
CA ILE A 6 -37.77 -18.44 22.98
C ILE A 6 -37.44 -17.16 22.18
N THR A 7 -38.19 -16.08 22.39
CA THR A 7 -37.94 -14.79 21.72
C THR A 7 -36.70 -14.08 22.23
N LEU A 8 -36.29 -14.31 23.48
CA LEU A 8 -35.07 -13.73 24.04
C LEU A 8 -33.79 -14.44 23.54
N PHE A 9 -33.89 -15.73 23.18
CA PHE A 9 -32.78 -16.51 22.64
C PHE A 9 -32.52 -16.23 21.15
N LEU A 10 -33.50 -15.70 20.42
CA LEU A 10 -33.36 -15.36 18.99
C LEU A 10 -32.71 -13.98 18.75
N LEU A 11 -32.74 -13.09 19.74
CA LEU A 11 -32.20 -11.72 19.63
C LEU A 11 -30.69 -11.62 19.96
N THR A 12 -30.11 -12.64 20.61
CA THR A 12 -28.67 -12.67 20.97
C THR A 12 -27.77 -13.26 19.89
N LEU A 13 -28.33 -13.73 18.76
CA LEU A 13 -27.56 -14.26 17.64
C LEU A 13 -27.05 -13.16 16.67
N PHE A 14 -27.58 -11.93 16.76
CA PHE A 14 -27.20 -10.83 15.88
C PHE A 14 -26.03 -9.96 16.38
N SER A 15 -25.46 -10.26 17.56
CA SER A 15 -24.39 -9.47 18.18
C SER A 15 -23.01 -10.16 18.15
N HIS A 16 -22.77 -11.08 17.22
CA HIS A 16 -21.44 -11.68 17.03
C HIS A 16 -20.63 -10.85 16.02
N PRO A 17 -19.48 -10.27 16.40
CA PRO A 17 -18.59 -9.56 15.48
C PRO A 17 -17.81 -10.50 14.55
N ALA A 18 -18.33 -11.70 14.27
CA ALA A 18 -17.70 -12.70 13.41
C ALA A 18 -17.96 -12.46 11.91
N LEU A 19 -18.83 -11.50 11.55
CA LEU A 19 -19.17 -11.24 10.15
C LEU A 19 -18.12 -10.41 9.38
N ALA A 20 -17.10 -9.85 10.05
CA ALA A 20 -16.06 -9.07 9.39
C ALA A 20 -14.97 -9.93 8.71
N ALA A 21 -14.83 -11.20 9.11
CA ALA A 21 -13.78 -12.10 8.59
C ALA A 21 -14.11 -12.74 7.23
N TRP A 22 -15.25 -12.38 6.61
CA TRP A 22 -15.68 -12.90 5.32
C TRP A 22 -15.92 -11.77 4.30
N LEU A 23 -15.08 -10.75 4.33
CA LEU A 23 -14.99 -9.81 3.21
C LEU A 23 -14.12 -10.44 2.12
N PRO A 24 -14.64 -10.63 0.89
CA PRO A 24 -13.84 -11.16 -0.20
C PRO A 24 -12.69 -10.20 -0.49
N LYS A 25 -11.47 -10.75 -0.62
CA LYS A 25 -10.32 -10.01 -1.12
C LYS A 25 -10.70 -9.42 -2.48
N GLU A 26 -10.48 -8.11 -2.62
CA GLU A 26 -10.76 -7.38 -3.86
C GLU A 26 -10.05 -8.05 -5.05
N SER A 27 -10.75 -8.18 -6.18
CA SER A 27 -10.18 -8.83 -7.36
C SER A 27 -9.07 -7.99 -7.98
N ASN A 28 -8.14 -8.65 -8.67
CA ASN A 28 -7.04 -7.97 -9.37
C ASN A 28 -7.55 -6.90 -10.35
N GLN A 29 -8.65 -7.17 -11.04
CA GLN A 29 -9.24 -6.24 -12.01
C GLN A 29 -9.68 -4.93 -11.38
N VAL A 30 -10.31 -4.98 -10.20
CA VAL A 30 -10.77 -3.78 -9.50
C VAL A 30 -9.59 -3.00 -8.92
N GLN A 31 -8.59 -3.71 -8.38
CA GLN A 31 -7.35 -3.07 -7.91
C GLN A 31 -6.62 -2.35 -9.04
N LEU A 32 -6.49 -2.99 -10.21
CA LEU A 32 -5.88 -2.39 -11.39
C LEU A 32 -6.67 -1.17 -11.88
N ALA A 33 -8.00 -1.24 -11.93
CA ALA A 33 -8.85 -0.12 -12.33
C ALA A 33 -8.67 1.09 -11.40
N ARG A 34 -8.64 0.87 -10.08
CA ARG A 34 -8.37 1.92 -9.09
C ARG A 34 -7.01 2.58 -9.33
N ILE A 35 -5.97 1.78 -9.52
CA ILE A 35 -4.61 2.27 -9.76
C ILE A 35 -4.57 3.13 -11.04
N GLU A 36 -5.10 2.61 -12.15
CA GLU A 36 -5.11 3.31 -13.45
C GLU A 36 -5.90 4.62 -13.36
N GLN A 37 -7.07 4.60 -12.70
CA GLN A 37 -7.87 5.79 -12.47
C GLN A 37 -7.13 6.83 -11.64
N SER A 38 -6.33 6.42 -10.65
CA SER A 38 -5.57 7.34 -9.82
C SER A 38 -4.37 7.97 -10.53
N ILE A 39 -3.68 7.23 -11.41
CA ILE A 39 -2.48 7.73 -12.10
C ILE A 39 -2.88 8.51 -13.36
N TRP A 40 -3.85 7.99 -14.11
CA TRP A 40 -4.17 8.47 -15.46
C TRP A 40 -5.57 9.07 -15.60
N GLY A 41 -6.48 8.81 -14.65
CA GLY A 41 -7.86 9.29 -14.74
C GLY A 41 -8.77 8.45 -15.65
N PHE A 42 -8.30 7.30 -16.12
CA PHE A 42 -9.07 6.33 -16.91
C PHE A 42 -8.52 4.91 -16.72
N GLU A 43 -9.24 3.90 -17.20
CA GLU A 43 -8.87 2.48 -17.10
C GLU A 43 -8.74 1.79 -18.47
N TYR A 44 -8.06 0.64 -18.47
CA TYR A 44 -7.90 -0.24 -19.64
C TYR A 44 -8.67 -1.55 -19.44
N SER A 45 -9.98 -1.48 -19.22
CA SER A 45 -10.81 -2.65 -18.88
C SER A 45 -10.88 -3.73 -19.97
N THR A 46 -10.50 -3.41 -21.21
CA THR A 46 -10.42 -4.38 -22.32
C THR A 46 -9.09 -5.13 -22.39
N ASP A 47 -8.05 -4.65 -21.71
CA ASP A 47 -6.72 -5.23 -21.74
C ASP A 47 -6.60 -6.38 -20.73
N SER A 48 -5.72 -7.34 -21.02
CA SER A 48 -5.40 -8.39 -20.04
C SER A 48 -4.73 -7.82 -18.80
N ASP A 49 -4.99 -8.43 -17.63
CA ASP A 49 -4.34 -8.06 -16.36
C ASP A 49 -2.81 -7.97 -16.50
N LEU A 50 -2.20 -8.89 -17.25
CA LEU A 50 -0.74 -8.91 -17.46
C LEU A 50 -0.23 -7.64 -18.16
N GLU A 51 -0.91 -7.22 -19.23
CA GLU A 51 -0.51 -6.05 -20.00
C GLU A 51 -0.73 -4.75 -19.20
N ARG A 52 -1.84 -4.69 -18.45
CA ARG A 52 -2.11 -3.59 -17.51
C ARG A 52 -1.03 -3.50 -16.44
N ILE A 53 -0.66 -4.61 -15.81
CA ILE A 53 0.40 -4.66 -14.79
C ILE A 53 1.73 -4.19 -15.37
N LYS A 54 2.16 -4.72 -16.53
CA LYS A 54 3.44 -4.33 -17.15
C LYS A 54 3.51 -2.82 -17.41
N ARG A 55 2.42 -2.24 -17.92
CA ARG A 55 2.33 -0.80 -18.19
C ARG A 55 2.41 0.02 -16.90
N LEU A 56 1.70 -0.42 -15.86
CA LEU A 56 1.75 0.21 -14.55
C LEU A 56 3.15 0.13 -13.93
N GLU A 57 3.78 -1.04 -13.95
CA GLU A 57 5.16 -1.23 -13.46
C GLU A 57 6.16 -0.33 -14.19
N GLU A 58 6.07 -0.25 -15.52
CA GLU A 58 6.93 0.66 -16.29
C GLU A 58 6.69 2.13 -15.90
N SER A 59 5.43 2.53 -15.70
CA SER A 59 5.10 3.93 -15.38
C SER A 59 5.41 4.34 -13.94
N VAL A 60 5.28 3.42 -12.98
CA VAL A 60 5.40 3.69 -11.54
C VAL A 60 6.80 3.33 -11.03
N LEU A 61 7.35 2.20 -11.49
CA LEU A 61 8.62 1.64 -11.01
C LEU A 61 9.77 1.87 -12.00
N GLY A 62 9.48 2.27 -13.24
CA GLY A 62 10.49 2.46 -14.29
C GLY A 62 11.08 1.15 -14.83
N SER A 63 10.51 0.00 -14.46
CA SER A 63 10.91 -1.32 -14.99
C SER A 63 9.82 -2.36 -14.73
N GLN A 64 9.74 -3.36 -15.61
CA GLN A 64 8.82 -4.48 -15.46
C GLN A 64 9.41 -5.60 -14.58
N ASN A 65 8.56 -6.25 -13.80
CA ASN A 65 8.96 -7.44 -13.08
C ASN A 65 8.99 -8.65 -14.04
N THR A 66 10.18 -9.17 -14.32
CA THR A 66 10.40 -10.33 -15.21
C THR A 66 10.63 -11.64 -14.45
N THR A 67 10.60 -11.66 -13.12
CA THR A 67 11.09 -12.78 -12.29
C THR A 67 10.02 -13.81 -11.89
N GLY A 68 8.93 -13.93 -12.67
CA GLY A 68 7.92 -14.99 -12.45
C GLY A 68 6.99 -14.75 -11.25
N ALA A 69 6.99 -13.54 -10.69
CA ALA A 69 6.07 -13.16 -9.62
C ALA A 69 4.59 -13.25 -10.05
N SER A 70 3.71 -13.62 -9.12
CA SER A 70 2.28 -13.73 -9.39
C SER A 70 1.65 -12.36 -9.66
N HIS A 71 0.52 -12.29 -10.38
CA HIS A 71 -0.23 -11.04 -10.58
C HIS A 71 -0.59 -10.36 -9.25
N ALA A 72 -1.01 -11.14 -8.25
CA ALA A 72 -1.39 -10.62 -6.95
C ALA A 72 -0.21 -9.98 -6.21
N GLU A 73 0.99 -10.54 -6.33
CA GLU A 73 2.21 -10.00 -5.73
C GLU A 73 2.65 -8.71 -6.43
N ARG A 74 2.61 -8.68 -7.76
CA ARG A 74 2.94 -7.50 -8.56
C ARG A 74 1.99 -6.34 -8.29
N ILE A 75 0.68 -6.61 -8.24
CA ILE A 75 -0.33 -5.61 -7.85
C ILE A 75 -0.11 -5.14 -6.42
N ASN A 76 0.28 -6.02 -5.50
CA ASN A 76 0.60 -5.61 -4.13
C ASN A 76 1.77 -4.63 -4.09
N ILE A 77 2.84 -4.87 -4.86
CA ILE A 77 3.97 -3.93 -4.99
C ILE A 77 3.47 -2.57 -5.49
N LEU A 78 2.64 -2.56 -6.54
CA LEU A 78 2.05 -1.32 -7.08
C LEU A 78 1.20 -0.58 -6.05
N ASN A 79 0.32 -1.29 -5.32
CA ASN A 79 -0.47 -0.68 -4.24
C ASN A 79 0.44 -0.04 -3.21
N ASN A 80 1.51 -0.73 -2.78
CA ASN A 80 2.43 -0.22 -1.76
C ASN A 80 3.18 1.02 -2.22
N VAL A 81 3.64 1.05 -3.48
CA VAL A 81 4.38 2.22 -4.01
C VAL A 81 3.47 3.44 -4.16
N LEU A 82 2.17 3.20 -4.36
CA LEU A 82 1.18 4.25 -4.57
C LEU A 82 0.41 4.65 -3.31
N GLY A 83 0.63 3.99 -2.17
CA GLY A 83 -0.08 4.29 -0.92
C GLY A 83 -1.51 3.74 -0.86
N PHE A 84 -1.81 2.66 -1.59
CA PHE A 84 -3.13 1.99 -1.58
C PHE A 84 -3.19 0.77 -0.63
N GLU A 85 -2.15 0.55 0.17
CA GLU A 85 -2.12 -0.53 1.15
C GLU A 85 -3.19 -0.35 2.24
N THR A 86 -3.65 -1.49 2.80
CA THR A 86 -4.47 -1.44 4.02
C THR A 86 -3.61 -1.08 5.22
N PRO A 87 -4.16 -0.50 6.30
CA PRO A 87 -3.39 -0.21 7.52
C PRO A 87 -2.62 -1.42 8.06
N GLU A 88 -3.25 -2.60 8.03
CA GLU A 88 -2.62 -3.88 8.43
C GLU A 88 -1.43 -4.26 7.53
N THR A 89 -1.54 -3.98 6.23
CA THR A 89 -0.48 -4.24 5.24
C THR A 89 0.65 -3.23 5.41
N ALA A 90 0.32 -1.95 5.65
CA ALA A 90 1.28 -0.88 5.92
C ALA A 90 2.16 -1.20 7.15
N GLU A 91 1.55 -1.66 8.25
CA GLU A 91 2.27 -2.02 9.47
C GLU A 91 3.19 -3.23 9.25
N LYS A 92 2.68 -4.27 8.57
CA LYS A 92 3.45 -5.49 8.26
C LYS A 92 4.61 -5.20 7.32
N ILE A 93 4.43 -4.34 6.33
CA ILE A 93 5.48 -3.90 5.40
C ILE A 93 6.50 -3.05 6.16
N THR A 94 6.07 -2.06 6.93
CA THR A 94 6.97 -1.21 7.72
C THR A 94 7.91 -2.06 8.56
N LYS A 95 7.39 -3.09 9.24
CA LYS A 95 8.20 -4.02 10.01
C LYS A 95 9.12 -4.88 9.12
N LYS A 96 8.61 -5.42 8.02
CA LYS A 96 9.37 -6.31 7.13
C LYS A 96 10.45 -5.60 6.32
N VAL A 97 10.24 -4.37 5.87
CA VAL A 97 11.19 -3.64 5.02
C VAL A 97 12.26 -2.91 5.86
N GLN A 98 11.94 -2.53 7.10
CA GLN A 98 12.98 -2.16 8.09
C GLN A 98 14.04 -3.27 8.24
N ASP A 99 13.62 -4.53 8.13
CA ASP A 99 14.50 -5.70 8.28
C ASP A 99 15.20 -6.14 6.97
N ILE A 100 14.77 -5.66 5.79
CA ILE A 100 15.21 -6.20 4.48
C ILE A 100 16.13 -5.26 3.69
N GLU A 101 15.99 -3.94 3.80
CA GLU A 101 16.69 -3.04 2.89
C GLU A 101 18.12 -2.70 3.36
N GLY A 102 19.09 -3.41 2.76
CA GLY A 102 20.48 -2.98 2.68
C GLY A 102 20.69 -1.96 1.55
N ALA A 103 21.76 -1.16 1.68
CA ALA A 103 22.18 -0.15 0.70
C ALA A 103 22.21 -0.69 -0.74
N GLY A 104 21.60 0.03 -1.69
CA GLY A 104 21.71 -0.29 -3.13
C GLY A 104 20.45 -0.10 -3.98
N ILE A 105 19.28 0.14 -3.39
CA ILE A 105 18.08 0.54 -4.16
C ILE A 105 18.13 2.04 -4.41
N ALA A 106 18.06 2.43 -5.69
CA ALA A 106 18.04 3.83 -6.08
C ALA A 106 16.62 4.41 -5.89
N TYR A 107 16.54 5.55 -5.20
CA TYR A 107 15.29 6.31 -5.04
C TYR A 107 15.46 7.74 -5.60
N PRO A 108 15.47 7.93 -6.93
CA PRO A 108 15.78 9.22 -7.55
C PRO A 108 14.82 10.36 -7.16
N VAL A 109 13.58 10.03 -6.80
CA VAL A 109 12.61 11.00 -6.30
C VAL A 109 12.99 11.47 -4.90
N VAL A 110 13.40 10.55 -4.01
CA VAL A 110 13.88 10.88 -2.66
C VAL A 110 15.17 11.70 -2.74
N ASP A 111 16.08 11.40 -3.66
CA ASP A 111 17.29 12.21 -3.89
C ASP A 111 16.96 13.68 -4.20
N LYS A 112 15.95 13.92 -5.05
CA LYS A 112 15.50 15.28 -5.39
C LYS A 112 14.89 15.99 -4.18
N LEU A 113 14.13 15.27 -3.34
CA LEU A 113 13.56 15.81 -2.12
C LEU A 113 14.65 16.17 -1.11
N GLU A 114 15.61 15.28 -0.89
CA GLU A 114 16.76 15.53 0.00
C GLU A 114 17.62 16.69 -0.49
N MET A 115 17.90 16.80 -1.79
CA MET A 115 18.63 17.95 -2.32
C MET A 115 17.88 19.27 -2.05
N ARG A 116 16.55 19.30 -2.16
CA ARG A 116 15.75 20.51 -1.94
C ARG A 116 15.63 20.88 -0.45
N VAL A 117 15.52 19.90 0.43
CA VAL A 117 15.25 20.11 1.87
C VAL A 117 16.54 20.15 2.69
N LEU A 118 17.51 19.29 2.37
CA LEU A 118 18.74 19.06 3.12
C LEU A 118 20.01 19.57 2.41
N GLY A 119 19.93 19.88 1.11
CA GLY A 119 21.07 20.34 0.30
C GLY A 119 22.08 19.25 -0.08
N LYS A 120 21.78 17.97 0.22
CA LYS A 120 22.62 16.81 -0.10
C LYS A 120 21.77 15.55 -0.16
N THR A 121 22.24 14.52 -0.86
CA THR A 121 21.59 13.20 -0.94
C THR A 121 22.21 12.23 0.07
N HIS A 122 21.45 11.20 0.44
CA HIS A 122 21.91 10.08 1.28
C HIS A 122 21.58 8.75 0.61
N SER A 123 22.03 8.58 -0.65
CA SER A 123 21.72 7.40 -1.47
C SER A 123 22.14 6.07 -0.85
N ASP A 124 23.10 6.09 0.07
CA ASP A 124 23.63 4.89 0.73
C ASP A 124 22.80 4.47 1.96
N ASP A 125 21.92 5.36 2.44
CA ASP A 125 21.02 5.07 3.56
C ASP A 125 19.76 4.33 3.08
N ASN A 126 19.18 3.50 3.95
CA ASN A 126 17.85 2.94 3.74
C ASN A 126 16.80 4.07 3.60
N VAL A 127 15.86 3.91 2.66
CA VAL A 127 14.79 4.87 2.38
C VAL A 127 14.01 5.30 3.62
N TYR A 128 13.79 4.43 4.62
CA TYR A 128 13.07 4.82 5.84
C TYR A 128 13.84 5.83 6.69
N THR A 129 15.15 5.65 6.84
CA THR A 129 16.00 6.59 7.58
C THR A 129 16.05 7.93 6.86
N ARG A 130 16.03 7.90 5.53
CA ARG A 130 16.00 9.09 4.67
C ARG A 130 14.69 9.85 4.80
N LEU A 131 13.56 9.14 4.77
CA LEU A 131 12.23 9.71 4.96
C LEU A 131 12.07 10.29 6.37
N GLU A 132 12.48 9.59 7.41
CA GLU A 132 12.44 10.10 8.78
C GLU A 132 13.25 11.39 8.95
N ARG A 133 14.40 11.48 8.26
CA ARG A 133 15.22 12.69 8.24
C ARG A 133 14.49 13.86 7.57
N LEU A 134 13.86 13.61 6.41
CA LEU A 134 13.04 14.60 5.72
C LEU A 134 11.88 15.08 6.60
N GLU A 135 11.17 14.15 7.25
CA GLU A 135 10.06 14.45 8.15
C GLU A 135 10.50 15.32 9.33
N LYS A 136 11.58 14.95 10.01
CA LYS A 136 12.13 15.76 11.12
C LYS A 136 12.54 17.15 10.67
N THR A 137 13.09 17.32 9.47
CA THR A 137 13.47 18.64 8.96
C THR A 137 12.26 19.49 8.59
N LEU A 138 11.21 18.90 8.00
CA LEU A 138 10.03 19.65 7.57
C LEU A 138 9.00 19.89 8.68
N TYR A 139 8.82 18.92 9.57
CA TYR A 139 7.75 18.89 10.56
C TYR A 139 8.26 18.94 12.01
N GLY A 140 9.58 18.83 12.24
CA GLY A 140 10.19 18.80 13.57
C GLY A 140 10.14 17.43 14.25
N GLU A 141 9.33 16.50 13.76
CA GLU A 141 9.18 15.15 14.29
C GLU A 141 8.83 14.13 13.20
N LYS A 142 9.05 12.85 13.50
CA LYS A 142 8.65 11.74 12.63
C LYS A 142 7.12 11.71 12.52
N GLN A 143 6.60 11.57 11.31
CA GLN A 143 5.17 11.48 11.10
C GLN A 143 4.73 10.00 11.10
N ASN A 144 3.57 9.72 11.68
CA ASN A 144 2.98 8.37 11.71
C ASN A 144 1.97 8.13 10.57
N GLY A 145 1.80 9.10 9.66
CA GLY A 145 0.85 9.01 8.55
C GLY A 145 -0.61 9.29 8.93
N GLU A 146 -0.91 9.63 10.18
CA GLU A 146 -2.24 10.07 10.57
C GLU A 146 -2.41 11.54 10.19
N SER A 147 -3.21 11.81 9.15
CA SER A 147 -3.61 13.17 8.80
C SER A 147 -4.33 13.79 9.99
N ARG A 148 -3.76 14.86 10.55
CA ARG A 148 -4.46 15.74 11.50
C ARG A 148 -5.52 16.51 10.72
N VAL A 149 -6.67 15.89 10.49
CA VAL A 149 -7.87 16.58 9.99
C VAL A 149 -8.61 17.19 11.18
#